data_AF-A0A858BZG7-F1
#
_entry.id   AF-A0A858BZG7-F1
#
_cell.length_a   1.000
_cell.length_b   1.000
_cell.length_c   1.000
_cell.angle_alpha   90.00
_cell.angle_beta   90.00
_cell.angle_gamma   90.00
#
_symmetry.space_group_name_H-M   'P 1'
#
loop_
_entity.id
_entity.type
_entity.pdbx_description
1 polymer ?
#
loop_
_entity_poly.entity_id
_entity_poly.type
_entity_poly.pdbx_seq_one_letter_code
_entity_poly.pdbx_strand_id
1 'polypeptide(L)'
;MKMKSIVPMCILCMLLFPTIAYAKSVTVTIPEFPVIINGQAMESKYNQFPLLLYKDITYFPMAYDYARFLGVKANWYEKSRSYGNKGVLFVGVADSAATELSIISTKTLNKKTGTATVAEYGLALNTTNPQRYLNNMNESYPILNFRGITYFPLTWRFAVEEFGWKYSYDKKTGLQIESGNPFRPVISDKVIGATLPRATGMDYYYGKEYYVGYPTTTFDNNYKLVIRKRGQLEQEYSLVDQIQGDFYFNMKKNEKGAFVDSDPAITGNLFSIGCRKVDMTGERYIVLKIDLNTGKVISQEGTPQ
;
A
#
# COMPACT_ATOMS: atom_id res chain seq x y z
N MET A 1 -19.03 -62.31 42.60
CA MET A 1 -17.92 -61.34 42.69
C MET A 1 -17.62 -60.87 41.26
N LYS A 2 -17.78 -59.58 40.96
CA LYS A 2 -17.82 -59.04 39.57
C LYS A 2 -16.41 -58.95 38.96
N MET A 3 -16.22 -59.54 37.77
CA MET A 3 -15.05 -59.31 36.91
C MET A 3 -15.06 -57.85 36.43
N LYS A 4 -13.97 -57.12 36.67
CA LYS A 4 -13.73 -55.79 36.08
C LYS A 4 -12.62 -55.91 35.03
N SER A 5 -13.02 -55.71 33.77
CA SER A 5 -12.16 -55.62 32.60
C SER A 5 -11.24 -54.41 32.72
N ILE A 6 -9.93 -54.60 32.56
CA ILE A 6 -8.95 -53.52 32.45
C ILE A 6 -8.78 -53.22 30.96
N VAL A 7 -9.30 -52.07 30.52
CA VAL A 7 -9.01 -51.52 29.19
C VAL A 7 -7.78 -50.63 29.31
N PRO A 8 -6.72 -50.82 28.51
CA PRO A 8 -5.60 -49.90 28.50
C PRO A 8 -5.98 -48.67 27.68
N MET A 9 -6.04 -47.51 28.35
CA MET A 9 -6.27 -46.21 27.74
C MET A 9 -5.00 -45.78 26.99
N CYS A 10 -4.95 -46.00 25.68
CA CYS A 10 -3.95 -45.38 24.81
C CYS A 10 -4.18 -43.86 24.76
N ILE A 11 -3.36 -43.11 25.51
CA ILE A 11 -3.27 -41.66 25.39
C ILE A 11 -2.60 -41.35 24.04
N LEU A 12 -3.41 -40.97 23.05
CA LEU A 12 -2.96 -40.43 21.78
C LEU A 12 -2.53 -38.97 22.01
N CYS A 13 -1.25 -38.75 22.34
CA CYS A 13 -0.66 -37.41 22.34
C CYS A 13 -0.62 -36.88 20.90
N MET A 14 -1.61 -36.07 20.52
CA MET A 14 -1.51 -35.18 19.34
C MET A 14 -0.42 -34.14 19.63
N LEU A 15 0.79 -34.42 19.16
CA LEU A 15 1.88 -33.45 19.09
C LEU A 15 1.47 -32.35 18.09
N LEU A 16 0.93 -31.25 18.62
CA LEU A 16 0.81 -30.00 17.91
C LEU A 16 2.22 -29.42 17.74
N PHE A 17 2.92 -29.85 16.69
CA PHE A 17 4.14 -29.17 16.27
C PHE A 17 3.74 -27.77 15.76
N PRO A 18 4.27 -26.68 16.34
CA PRO A 18 4.10 -25.37 15.73
C PRO A 18 4.78 -25.42 14.35
N THR A 19 3.98 -25.30 13.30
CA THR A 19 4.51 -25.12 11.95
C THR A 19 5.20 -23.77 11.90
N ILE A 20 6.53 -23.77 12.00
CA ILE A 20 7.34 -22.59 11.69
C ILE A 20 7.20 -22.38 10.18
N ALA A 21 6.40 -21.40 9.77
CA ALA A 21 6.34 -20.96 8.39
C ALA A 21 7.69 -20.31 8.06
N TYR A 22 8.45 -20.93 7.15
CA TYR A 22 9.67 -20.33 6.62
C TYR A 22 9.31 -19.41 5.46
N ALA A 23 9.85 -18.19 5.49
CA ALA A 23 9.70 -17.26 4.39
C ALA A 23 10.22 -17.89 3.09
N LYS A 24 9.43 -17.77 2.02
CA LYS A 24 9.76 -18.36 0.72
C LYS A 24 11.06 -17.75 0.17
N SER A 25 12.12 -18.55 0.10
CA SER A 25 13.40 -18.13 -0.47
C SER A 25 13.40 -18.15 -2.00
N VAL A 26 14.13 -17.21 -2.61
CA VAL A 26 14.34 -17.10 -4.05
C VAL A 26 15.80 -16.77 -4.36
N THR A 27 16.28 -17.23 -5.51
CA THR A 27 17.59 -16.85 -6.03
C THR A 27 17.48 -15.55 -6.82
N VAL A 28 18.39 -14.61 -6.54
CA VAL A 28 18.50 -13.32 -7.21
C VAL A 28 19.89 -13.15 -7.80
N THR A 29 20.02 -12.33 -8.82
CA THR A 29 21.31 -11.98 -9.43
C THR A 29 21.50 -10.47 -9.48
N ILE A 30 22.67 -9.99 -9.91
CA ILE A 30 22.91 -8.57 -10.19
C ILE A 30 22.58 -8.32 -11.68
N PRO A 31 21.80 -7.28 -12.04
CA PRO A 31 21.56 -6.93 -13.44
C PRO A 31 22.88 -6.74 -14.21
N GLU A 32 23.00 -7.36 -15.38
CA GLU A 32 24.15 -7.22 -16.29
C GLU A 32 23.90 -6.19 -17.42
N PHE A 33 22.82 -5.42 -17.31
CA PHE A 33 22.47 -4.33 -18.23
C PHE A 33 22.42 -2.98 -17.49
N PRO A 34 22.55 -1.84 -18.19
CA PRO A 34 22.48 -0.53 -17.57
C PRO A 34 21.15 -0.29 -16.88
N VAL A 35 21.19 0.31 -15.69
CA VAL A 35 20.00 0.83 -15.00
C VAL A 35 20.26 2.28 -14.65
N ILE A 36 19.40 3.17 -15.14
CA ILE A 36 19.46 4.60 -14.92
C ILE A 36 18.23 5.01 -14.12
N ILE A 37 18.42 5.66 -12.98
CA ILE A 37 17.35 6.15 -12.12
C ILE A 37 17.57 7.64 -11.93
N ASN A 38 16.59 8.47 -12.30
CA ASN A 38 16.67 9.94 -12.24
C ASN A 38 17.96 10.49 -12.87
N GLY A 39 18.27 10.02 -14.08
CA GLY A 39 19.53 10.35 -14.79
C GLY A 39 20.83 9.77 -14.20
N GLN A 40 20.81 9.14 -13.01
CA GLN A 40 21.98 8.55 -12.39
C GLN A 40 22.14 7.08 -12.78
N ALA A 41 23.31 6.71 -13.31
CA ALA A 41 23.65 5.31 -13.55
C ALA A 41 23.86 4.57 -12.22
N MET A 42 23.18 3.44 -12.06
CA MET A 42 23.23 2.67 -10.82
C MET A 42 24.46 1.77 -10.76
N GLU A 43 25.20 1.88 -9.67
CA GLU A 43 26.34 1.02 -9.33
C GLU A 43 25.87 -0.12 -8.41
N SER A 44 26.31 -1.35 -8.66
CA SER A 44 25.94 -2.53 -7.85
C SER A 44 27.12 -3.40 -7.40
N LYS A 45 28.33 -3.20 -7.93
CA LYS A 45 29.51 -4.03 -7.60
C LYS A 45 29.98 -3.79 -6.17
N TYR A 46 30.00 -2.54 -5.72
CA TYR A 46 30.45 -2.16 -4.38
C TYR A 46 29.35 -1.48 -3.57
N ASN A 47 28.14 -1.40 -4.09
CA ASN A 47 27.00 -0.88 -3.37
C ASN A 47 26.55 -1.83 -2.23
N GLN A 48 26.39 -1.34 -1.00
CA GLN A 48 25.85 -2.12 0.11
C GLN A 48 24.46 -2.70 -0.17
N PHE A 49 23.66 -1.96 -0.93
CA PHE A 49 22.31 -2.31 -1.37
C PHE A 49 22.27 -2.39 -2.91
N PRO A 50 22.90 -3.43 -3.50
CA PRO A 50 22.98 -3.55 -4.95
C PRO A 50 21.59 -3.78 -5.55
N LEU A 51 21.40 -3.39 -6.80
CA LEU A 51 20.20 -3.79 -7.52
C LEU A 51 20.14 -5.31 -7.63
N LEU A 52 18.93 -5.86 -7.56
CA LEU A 52 18.69 -7.29 -7.73
C LEU A 52 17.95 -7.53 -9.05
N LEU A 53 18.14 -8.70 -9.62
CA LEU A 53 17.39 -9.21 -10.76
C LEU A 53 16.73 -10.53 -10.34
N TYR A 54 15.41 -10.58 -10.46
CA TYR A 54 14.61 -11.77 -10.19
C TYR A 54 13.52 -11.91 -11.27
N LYS A 55 13.48 -13.06 -11.94
CA LYS A 55 12.60 -13.31 -13.10
C LYS A 55 12.67 -12.17 -14.13
N ASP A 56 13.89 -11.75 -14.46
CA ASP A 56 14.18 -10.68 -15.42
C ASP A 56 13.61 -9.29 -15.08
N ILE A 57 13.16 -9.09 -13.83
CA ILE A 57 12.74 -7.79 -13.31
C ILE A 57 13.82 -7.24 -12.37
N THR A 58 14.16 -5.96 -12.57
CA THR A 58 15.05 -5.23 -11.67
C THR A 58 14.33 -4.85 -10.38
N TYR A 59 15.02 -5.01 -9.26
CA TYR A 59 14.53 -4.76 -7.92
C TYR A 59 15.40 -3.68 -7.27
N PHE A 60 14.74 -2.67 -6.70
CA PHE A 60 15.37 -1.50 -6.12
C PHE A 60 15.20 -1.47 -4.59
N PRO A 61 16.26 -1.22 -3.80
CA PRO A 61 16.18 -1.22 -2.34
C PRO A 61 15.37 -0.03 -1.82
N MET A 62 14.56 -0.25 -0.79
CA MET A 62 13.83 0.79 -0.05
C MET A 62 14.55 1.17 1.25
N ALA A 63 15.88 1.25 1.22
CA ALA A 63 16.65 1.91 2.28
C ALA A 63 16.40 3.43 2.24
N TYR A 64 16.70 4.15 3.33
CA TYR A 64 16.30 5.55 3.50
C TYR A 64 16.70 6.46 2.31
N ASP A 65 17.99 6.53 1.96
CA ASP A 65 18.47 7.40 0.86
C ASP A 65 17.94 6.94 -0.50
N TYR A 66 17.77 5.63 -0.68
CA TYR A 66 17.29 5.02 -1.92
C TYR A 66 15.81 5.33 -2.16
N ALA A 67 14.98 5.18 -1.13
CA ALA A 67 13.58 5.56 -1.18
C ALA A 67 13.44 7.06 -1.47
N ARG A 68 14.20 7.91 -0.75
CA ARG A 68 14.19 9.37 -0.95
C ARG A 68 14.65 9.78 -2.34
N PHE A 69 15.61 9.07 -2.92
CA PHE A 69 16.05 9.28 -4.29
C PHE A 69 14.93 9.03 -5.30
N LEU A 70 14.03 8.08 -5.04
CA LEU A 70 12.80 7.85 -5.82
C LEU A 70 11.63 8.77 -5.43
N GLY A 71 11.85 9.77 -4.57
CA GLY A 71 10.79 10.68 -4.10
C GLY A 71 9.76 10.03 -3.16
N VAL A 72 10.10 8.87 -2.58
CA VAL A 72 9.24 8.15 -1.62
C VAL A 72 9.91 8.05 -0.25
N LYS A 73 9.13 7.81 0.78
CA LYS A 73 9.61 7.47 2.13
C LYS A 73 9.25 6.03 2.41
N ALA A 74 10.14 5.34 3.12
CA ALA A 74 9.95 3.98 3.60
C ALA A 74 10.05 3.99 5.13
N ASN A 75 8.92 3.81 5.81
CA ASN A 75 8.84 3.88 7.27
C ASN A 75 8.42 2.52 7.83
N TRP A 76 9.23 1.98 8.73
CA TRP A 76 8.96 0.71 9.40
C TRP A 76 8.19 0.93 10.71
N TYR A 77 7.10 0.20 10.87
CA TYR A 77 6.31 0.16 12.09
C TYR A 77 6.37 -1.26 12.66
N GLU A 78 7.03 -1.43 13.80
CA GLU A 78 7.24 -2.75 14.42
C GLU A 78 5.92 -3.48 14.76
N LYS A 79 4.92 -2.71 15.19
CA LYS A 79 3.62 -3.25 15.60
C LYS A 79 2.52 -2.33 15.11
N SER A 80 1.70 -2.84 14.20
CA SER A 80 0.44 -2.21 13.83
C SER A 80 -0.73 -2.98 14.42
N ARG A 81 -1.49 -2.34 15.32
CA ARG A 81 -2.70 -2.95 15.91
C ARG A 81 -3.72 -3.35 14.85
N SER A 82 -3.91 -2.49 13.86
CA SER A 82 -4.81 -2.70 12.72
C SER A 82 -4.36 -3.84 11.80
N TYR A 83 -3.14 -4.34 11.98
CA TYR A 83 -2.57 -5.47 11.25
C TYR A 83 -2.08 -6.57 12.20
N GLY A 84 -2.88 -6.90 13.21
CA GLY A 84 -2.64 -8.05 14.09
C GLY A 84 -1.36 -7.97 14.91
N ASN A 85 -0.91 -6.76 15.25
CA ASN A 85 0.35 -6.49 15.97
C ASN A 85 1.60 -7.01 15.25
N LYS A 86 1.55 -7.10 13.92
CA LYS A 86 2.71 -7.44 13.07
C LYS A 86 3.42 -6.19 12.57
N GLY A 87 4.63 -6.38 12.07
CA GLY A 87 5.42 -5.35 11.39
C GLY A 87 4.74 -4.90 10.09
N VAL A 88 4.81 -3.60 9.81
CA VAL A 88 4.30 -2.98 8.59
C VAL A 88 5.34 -2.01 8.03
N LEU A 89 5.69 -2.17 6.77
CA LEU A 89 6.42 -1.16 6.01
C LEU A 89 5.43 -0.26 5.27
N PHE A 90 5.44 1.02 5.58
CA PHE A 90 4.79 2.03 4.76
C PHE A 90 5.74 2.51 3.66
N VAL A 91 5.26 2.56 2.41
CA VAL A 91 5.95 3.21 1.30
C VAL A 91 4.99 4.15 0.59
N GLY A 92 5.33 5.43 0.53
CA GLY A 92 4.51 6.44 -0.15
C GLY A 92 5.29 7.71 -0.39
N VAL A 93 4.65 8.73 -0.96
CA VAL A 93 5.34 9.99 -1.30
C VAL A 93 6.04 10.61 -0.09
N ALA A 94 7.27 11.04 -0.31
CA ALA A 94 8.06 11.75 0.68
C ALA A 94 7.78 13.25 0.66
N ASP A 95 7.90 13.90 1.81
CA ASP A 95 7.85 15.37 1.93
C ASP A 95 8.97 16.08 1.15
N SER A 96 10.07 15.36 0.91
CA SER A 96 11.22 15.82 0.13
C SER A 96 11.91 14.65 -0.57
N ALA A 97 12.31 14.87 -1.81
CA ALA A 97 13.10 13.93 -2.60
C ALA A 97 14.60 14.29 -2.51
N ALA A 98 15.46 13.29 -2.59
CA ALA A 98 16.90 13.48 -2.75
C ALA A 98 17.22 13.74 -4.23
N THR A 99 18.04 14.75 -4.53
CA THR A 99 18.46 15.07 -5.90
C THR A 99 19.51 14.12 -6.44
N GLU A 100 20.27 13.49 -5.54
CA GLU A 100 21.32 12.52 -5.85
C GLU A 100 21.25 11.34 -4.87
N LEU A 101 21.71 10.17 -5.31
CA LEU A 101 21.79 9.01 -4.45
C LEU A 101 23.17 8.91 -3.78
N SER A 102 23.17 8.98 -2.45
CA SER A 102 24.34 8.64 -1.63
C SER A 102 24.53 7.13 -1.55
N ILE A 103 25.45 6.59 -2.36
CA ILE A 103 25.74 5.15 -2.37
C ILE A 103 26.66 4.81 -1.21
N ILE A 104 26.16 3.99 -0.27
CA ILE A 104 27.00 3.40 0.77
C ILE A 104 27.81 2.26 0.16
N SER A 105 29.13 2.42 0.12
CA SER A 105 30.03 1.44 -0.48
C SER A 105 30.51 0.37 0.51
N THR A 106 30.69 -0.86 0.03
CA THR A 106 31.27 -2.00 0.76
C THR A 106 32.70 -2.25 0.30
N LYS A 107 33.56 -2.72 1.21
CA LYS A 107 34.95 -3.10 0.88
C LYS A 107 35.02 -4.34 0.01
N THR A 108 34.02 -5.21 0.10
CA THR A 108 33.94 -6.46 -0.64
C THR A 108 33.02 -6.31 -1.83
N LEU A 109 33.39 -6.96 -2.93
CA LEU A 109 32.57 -7.06 -4.14
C LEU A 109 31.29 -7.84 -3.82
N ASN A 110 30.14 -7.38 -4.31
CA ASN A 110 28.93 -8.17 -4.28
C ASN A 110 29.06 -9.42 -5.16
N LYS A 111 28.62 -10.55 -4.61
CA LYS A 111 28.49 -11.80 -5.37
C LYS A 111 27.45 -11.61 -6.48
N LYS A 112 27.71 -12.19 -7.64
CA LYS A 112 26.77 -12.19 -8.78
C LYS A 112 25.41 -12.78 -8.45
N THR A 113 25.37 -13.73 -7.50
CA THR A 113 24.17 -14.43 -7.09
C THR A 113 23.96 -14.30 -5.58
N GLY A 114 22.70 -14.24 -5.16
CA GLY A 114 22.31 -14.19 -3.75
C GLY A 114 20.98 -14.90 -3.49
N THR A 115 20.65 -15.04 -2.21
CA THR A 115 19.35 -15.57 -1.76
C THR A 115 18.58 -14.44 -1.08
N ALA A 116 17.39 -14.16 -1.58
CA ALA A 116 16.42 -13.27 -0.97
C ALA A 116 15.22 -14.08 -0.46
N THR A 117 14.38 -13.47 0.37
CA THR A 117 13.10 -14.05 0.79
C THR A 117 11.95 -13.19 0.30
N VAL A 118 10.78 -13.77 0.10
CA VAL A 118 9.54 -13.00 -0.10
C VAL A 118 9.20 -12.30 1.21
N ALA A 119 8.89 -11.01 1.16
CA ALA A 119 8.48 -10.24 2.34
C ALA A 119 7.08 -10.67 2.81
N GLU A 120 6.95 -11.00 4.10
CA GLU A 120 5.70 -11.52 4.70
C GLU A 120 5.05 -10.56 5.72
N TYR A 121 5.66 -9.39 5.95
CA TYR A 121 5.11 -8.31 6.76
C TYR A 121 4.07 -7.48 6.01
N GLY A 122 3.35 -6.62 6.72
CA GLY A 122 2.39 -5.70 6.10
C GLY A 122 3.10 -4.73 5.16
N LEU A 123 2.54 -4.51 3.98
CA LEU A 123 3.09 -3.64 2.94
C LEU A 123 2.04 -2.59 2.60
N ALA A 124 2.15 -1.41 3.21
CA ALA A 124 1.21 -0.31 3.07
C ALA A 124 1.72 0.65 1.98
N LEU A 125 1.25 0.48 0.74
CA LEU A 125 1.66 1.29 -0.40
C LEU A 125 0.66 2.41 -0.63
N ASN A 126 1.10 3.66 -0.46
CA ASN A 126 0.24 4.86 -0.57
C ASN A 126 -1.10 4.74 0.18
N THR A 127 -1.14 4.01 1.29
CA THR A 127 -2.37 3.85 2.07
C THR A 127 -2.06 3.64 3.56
N THR A 128 -3.05 3.94 4.39
CA THR A 128 -3.08 3.57 5.81
C THR A 128 -4.25 2.65 6.14
N ASN A 129 -5.05 2.28 5.13
CA ASN A 129 -6.16 1.35 5.28
C ASN A 129 -5.60 -0.09 5.21
N PRO A 130 -5.68 -0.87 6.30
CA PRO A 130 -5.12 -2.22 6.36
C PRO A 130 -5.79 -3.20 5.37
N GLN A 131 -7.02 -2.92 4.92
CA GLN A 131 -7.70 -3.74 3.91
C GLN A 131 -7.06 -3.59 2.51
N ARG A 132 -6.32 -2.51 2.30
CA ARG A 132 -5.63 -2.19 1.04
C ARG A 132 -4.13 -2.47 1.09
N TYR A 133 -3.63 -3.10 2.16
CA TYR A 133 -2.23 -3.53 2.19
C TYR A 133 -1.98 -4.58 1.11
N LEU A 134 -0.81 -4.51 0.49
CA LEU A 134 -0.46 -5.39 -0.62
C LEU A 134 -0.45 -6.85 -0.16
N ASN A 135 -1.22 -7.69 -0.84
CA ASN A 135 -1.10 -9.14 -0.71
C ASN A 135 0.10 -9.65 -1.50
N ASN A 136 1.29 -9.48 -0.91
CA ASN A 136 2.56 -9.76 -1.57
C ASN A 136 2.73 -11.23 -1.99
N MET A 137 2.08 -12.18 -1.31
CA MET A 137 2.20 -13.61 -1.61
C MET A 137 1.54 -14.00 -2.94
N ASN A 138 0.58 -13.18 -3.40
CA ASN A 138 -0.12 -13.39 -4.66
C ASN A 138 0.48 -12.60 -5.83
N GLU A 139 1.59 -11.89 -5.60
CA GLU A 139 2.28 -11.14 -6.63
C GLU A 139 3.10 -12.05 -7.54
N SER A 140 3.03 -11.82 -8.86
CA SER A 140 3.90 -12.49 -9.83
C SER A 140 5.38 -12.17 -9.59
N TYR A 141 5.62 -10.91 -9.20
CA TYR A 141 6.90 -10.33 -8.82
C TYR A 141 6.76 -9.76 -7.39
N PRO A 142 6.85 -10.61 -6.37
CA PRO A 142 6.68 -10.18 -4.99
C PRO A 142 7.82 -9.25 -4.58
N ILE A 143 7.51 -8.33 -3.66
CA ILE A 143 8.49 -7.56 -2.89
C ILE A 143 9.36 -8.53 -2.08
N LEU A 144 10.67 -8.32 -2.14
CA LEU A 144 11.66 -9.21 -1.53
C LEU A 144 12.29 -8.55 -0.30
N ASN A 145 12.80 -9.37 0.60
CA ASN A 145 13.75 -8.98 1.61
C ASN A 145 15.12 -9.59 1.27
N PHE A 146 16.15 -8.75 1.21
CA PHE A 146 17.53 -9.18 0.98
C PHE A 146 18.44 -8.47 1.97
N ARG A 147 19.14 -9.25 2.80
CA ARG A 147 20.01 -8.75 3.88
C ARG A 147 19.31 -7.77 4.85
N GLY A 148 18.03 -8.03 5.15
CA GLY A 148 17.24 -7.18 6.05
C GLY A 148 16.66 -5.93 5.40
N ILE A 149 16.88 -5.69 4.10
CA ILE A 149 16.34 -4.55 3.36
C ILE A 149 15.23 -5.01 2.43
N THR A 150 14.18 -4.21 2.32
CA THR A 150 13.05 -4.45 1.39
C THR A 150 13.44 -4.00 -0.01
N TYR A 151 13.16 -4.82 -1.02
CA TYR A 151 13.41 -4.53 -2.43
C TYR A 151 12.11 -4.56 -3.22
N PHE A 152 11.85 -3.46 -3.93
CA PHE A 152 10.65 -3.29 -4.74
C PHE A 152 10.91 -3.68 -6.20
N PRO A 153 10.01 -4.46 -6.83
CA PRO A 153 10.12 -4.75 -8.24
C PRO A 153 9.82 -3.49 -9.06
N LEU A 154 10.73 -3.10 -9.94
CA LEU A 154 10.50 -2.04 -10.93
C LEU A 154 9.71 -2.59 -12.12
N THR A 155 8.48 -3.06 -11.85
CA THR A 155 7.49 -3.44 -12.87
C THR A 155 6.64 -2.24 -13.25
N TRP A 156 5.91 -2.33 -14.37
CA TRP A 156 4.92 -1.30 -14.74
C TRP A 156 3.89 -1.05 -13.63
N ARG A 157 3.38 -2.12 -13.00
CA ARG A 157 2.43 -2.05 -11.90
C ARG A 157 2.94 -1.19 -10.73
N PHE A 158 4.15 -1.45 -10.25
CA PHE A 158 4.69 -0.67 -9.12
C PHE A 158 5.24 0.69 -9.56
N ALA A 159 6.09 0.74 -10.59
CA ALA A 159 6.72 1.99 -10.99
C ALA A 159 5.70 3.00 -11.53
N VAL A 160 4.82 2.57 -12.45
CA VAL A 160 3.92 3.47 -13.17
C VAL A 160 2.56 3.59 -12.49
N GLU A 161 1.89 2.49 -12.16
CA GLU A 161 0.51 2.53 -11.64
C GLU A 161 0.47 2.93 -10.16
N GLU A 162 1.33 2.33 -9.33
CA GLU A 162 1.40 2.62 -7.90
C GLU A 162 2.04 4.00 -7.64
N PHE A 163 3.25 4.24 -8.15
CA PHE A 163 4.03 5.44 -7.84
C PHE A 163 4.02 6.56 -8.90
N GLY A 164 3.56 6.29 -10.13
CA GLY A 164 3.46 7.33 -11.17
C GLY A 164 4.78 7.72 -11.82
N TRP A 165 5.83 6.91 -11.70
CA TRP A 165 7.13 7.15 -12.32
C TRP A 165 7.07 6.91 -13.83
N LYS A 166 7.94 7.59 -14.58
CA LYS A 166 8.15 7.24 -16.00
C LYS A 166 9.01 5.99 -16.08
N TYR A 167 8.69 5.14 -17.04
CA TYR A 167 9.31 3.85 -17.24
C TYR A 167 9.68 3.67 -18.71
N SER A 168 10.91 3.29 -18.99
CA SER A 168 11.30 2.79 -20.30
C SER A 168 12.36 1.71 -20.19
N TYR A 169 12.31 0.74 -21.09
CA TYR A 169 13.32 -0.30 -21.23
C TYR A 169 13.61 -0.54 -22.70
N ASP A 170 14.88 -0.56 -23.08
CA ASP A 170 15.32 -1.10 -24.35
C ASP A 170 16.66 -1.84 -24.20
N LYS A 171 16.97 -2.74 -25.14
CA LYS A 171 18.15 -3.61 -25.05
C LYS A 171 19.48 -2.85 -25.11
N LYS A 172 19.50 -1.64 -25.67
CA LYS A 172 20.72 -0.85 -25.86
C LYS A 172 20.98 0.06 -24.66
N THR A 173 19.95 0.76 -24.17
CA THR A 173 20.08 1.74 -23.08
C THR A 173 19.73 1.19 -21.70
N GLY A 174 19.13 -0.01 -21.64
CA GLY A 174 18.77 -0.68 -20.40
C GLY A 174 17.47 -0.15 -19.78
N LEU A 175 17.33 -0.29 -18.47
CA LEU A 175 16.16 0.21 -17.72
C LEU A 175 16.36 1.67 -17.35
N GLN A 176 15.35 2.51 -17.58
CA GLN A 176 15.32 3.90 -17.14
C GLN A 176 14.05 4.19 -16.34
N ILE A 177 14.22 4.77 -15.15
CA ILE A 177 13.14 5.25 -14.30
C ILE A 177 13.34 6.73 -14.02
N GLU A 178 12.29 7.52 -14.18
CA GLU A 178 12.26 8.92 -13.74
C GLU A 178 11.10 9.10 -12.76
N SER A 179 11.41 9.29 -11.48
CA SER A 179 10.39 9.41 -10.43
C SER A 179 9.70 10.76 -10.45
N GLY A 180 10.39 11.81 -10.90
CA GLY A 180 9.83 13.14 -11.14
C GLY A 180 9.03 13.70 -9.95
N ASN A 181 7.96 14.43 -10.26
CA ASN A 181 7.01 14.93 -9.26
C ASN A 181 5.83 13.94 -9.15
N PRO A 182 5.66 13.25 -8.02
CA PRO A 182 4.61 12.25 -7.88
C PRO A 182 3.22 12.88 -7.94
N PHE A 183 2.30 12.17 -8.59
CA PHE A 183 0.89 12.56 -8.63
C PHE A 183 0.19 12.31 -7.29
N ARG A 184 0.67 11.37 -6.46
CA ARG A 184 0.06 10.98 -5.19
C ARG A 184 0.31 12.03 -4.08
N PRO A 185 -0.55 12.12 -3.05
CA PRO A 185 -0.35 13.02 -1.91
C PRO A 185 0.69 12.46 -0.94
N VAL A 186 1.26 13.33 -0.10
CA VAL A 186 2.02 12.90 1.08
C VAL A 186 1.04 12.44 2.15
N ILE A 187 1.14 11.18 2.57
CA ILE A 187 0.28 10.60 3.60
C ILE A 187 0.96 10.69 4.98
N SER A 188 0.18 11.06 5.99
CA SER A 188 0.57 10.90 7.39
C SER A 188 0.41 9.43 7.81
N ASP A 189 1.52 8.71 7.78
CA ASP A 189 1.58 7.26 8.00
C ASP A 189 1.66 6.87 9.49
N LYS A 190 1.82 7.85 10.39
CA LYS A 190 1.92 7.63 11.85
C LYS A 190 0.77 6.83 12.44
N VAL A 191 -0.41 6.88 11.81
CA VAL A 191 -1.58 6.09 12.22
C VAL A 191 -1.33 4.58 12.18
N ILE A 192 -0.42 4.10 11.33
CA ILE A 192 -0.11 2.67 11.22
C ILE A 192 0.48 2.15 12.54
N GLY A 193 1.30 2.95 13.21
CA GLY A 193 1.89 2.67 14.52
C GLY A 193 1.06 3.13 15.71
N ALA A 194 -0.19 3.58 15.51
CA ALA A 194 -1.02 4.04 16.61
C ALA A 194 -1.42 2.90 17.55
N THR A 195 -1.31 3.13 18.86
CA THR A 195 -1.68 2.16 19.90
C THR A 195 -3.14 2.30 20.32
N LEU A 196 -3.71 3.49 20.21
CA LEU A 196 -5.12 3.78 20.52
C LEU A 196 -6.02 3.62 19.29
N PRO A 197 -7.30 3.24 19.47
CA PRO A 197 -8.27 3.28 18.38
C PRO A 197 -8.39 4.70 17.84
N ARG A 198 -8.53 4.84 16.52
CA ARG A 198 -8.77 6.12 15.87
C ARG A 198 -10.24 6.20 15.47
N ALA A 199 -10.93 7.26 15.91
CA ALA A 199 -12.35 7.45 15.59
C ALA A 199 -12.56 7.91 14.14
N THR A 200 -11.65 8.75 13.62
CA THR A 200 -11.77 9.39 12.30
C THR A 200 -10.50 9.24 11.49
N GLY A 201 -10.59 9.31 10.17
CA GLY A 201 -9.45 9.19 9.29
C GLY A 201 -9.71 9.78 7.92
N MET A 202 -8.67 9.76 7.09
CA MET A 202 -8.76 10.09 5.68
C MET A 202 -8.20 8.91 4.91
N ASP A 203 -8.93 8.49 3.88
CA ASP A 203 -8.49 7.49 2.92
C ASP A 203 -8.42 8.13 1.54
N TYR A 204 -7.74 7.48 0.61
CA TYR A 204 -7.49 8.00 -0.71
C TYR A 204 -7.91 7.01 -1.78
N TYR A 205 -8.52 7.53 -2.83
CA TYR A 205 -8.76 6.80 -4.07
C TYR A 205 -7.97 7.40 -5.21
N TYR A 206 -7.43 6.53 -6.05
CA TYR A 206 -6.42 6.85 -7.05
C TYR A 206 -6.92 6.50 -8.44
N GLY A 207 -7.57 7.45 -9.11
CA GLY A 207 -7.89 7.35 -10.53
C GLY A 207 -6.71 7.71 -11.43
N LYS A 208 -6.94 7.57 -12.74
CA LYS A 208 -5.95 7.92 -13.77
C LYS A 208 -5.67 9.43 -13.81
N GLU A 209 -6.75 10.21 -13.85
CA GLU A 209 -6.71 11.69 -14.00
C GLU A 209 -6.87 12.43 -12.67
N TYR A 210 -7.44 11.78 -11.66
CA TYR A 210 -7.75 12.39 -10.37
C TYR A 210 -7.28 11.49 -9.22
N TYR A 211 -6.87 12.09 -8.12
CA TYR A 211 -7.01 11.42 -6.82
C TYR A 211 -7.99 12.18 -5.95
N VAL A 212 -8.60 11.45 -5.03
CA VAL A 212 -9.58 11.96 -4.08
C VAL A 212 -9.20 11.47 -2.69
N GLY A 213 -8.87 12.37 -1.79
CA GLY A 213 -8.83 12.11 -0.35
C GLY A 213 -10.20 12.39 0.25
N TYR A 214 -10.76 11.43 0.98
CA TYR A 214 -12.10 11.52 1.56
C TYR A 214 -12.08 11.06 3.02
N PRO A 215 -12.99 11.56 3.87
CA PRO A 215 -13.04 11.16 5.26
C PRO A 215 -13.54 9.71 5.35
N THR A 216 -13.03 8.93 6.30
CA THR A 216 -13.55 7.58 6.55
C THR A 216 -14.91 7.60 7.24
N THR A 217 -15.20 8.67 7.98
CA THR A 217 -16.49 8.95 8.63
C THR A 217 -16.66 10.44 8.86
N THR A 218 -17.90 10.93 8.95
CA THR A 218 -18.24 12.32 9.34
C THR A 218 -18.21 12.57 10.85
N PHE A 219 -18.03 11.54 11.67
CA PHE A 219 -17.88 11.68 13.12
C PHE A 219 -16.76 12.67 13.48
N ASP A 220 -16.85 13.33 14.64
CA ASP A 220 -15.94 14.40 15.09
C ASP A 220 -15.67 15.50 14.04
N ASN A 221 -16.71 15.93 13.31
CA ASN A 221 -16.64 16.97 12.28
C ASN A 221 -15.65 16.68 11.13
N ASN A 222 -15.44 15.41 10.79
CA ASN A 222 -14.52 15.01 9.73
C ASN A 222 -15.19 15.04 8.34
N TYR A 223 -15.23 16.22 7.72
CA TYR A 223 -15.87 16.46 6.42
C TYR A 223 -14.90 16.86 5.30
N LYS A 224 -13.58 16.77 5.54
CA LYS A 224 -12.55 17.23 4.61
C LYS A 224 -12.51 16.36 3.35
N LEU A 225 -12.66 16.98 2.19
CA LEU A 225 -12.47 16.37 0.88
C LEU A 225 -11.27 17.02 0.20
N VAL A 226 -10.40 16.22 -0.39
CA VAL A 226 -9.22 16.68 -1.12
C VAL A 226 -9.31 16.12 -2.53
N ILE A 227 -9.17 16.97 -3.53
CA ILE A 227 -9.20 16.55 -4.94
C ILE A 227 -8.00 17.14 -5.65
N ARG A 228 -7.29 16.32 -6.43
CA ARG A 228 -6.29 16.83 -7.37
C ARG A 228 -6.51 16.20 -8.73
N LYS A 229 -6.61 17.05 -9.75
CA LYS A 229 -6.51 16.65 -11.15
C LYS A 229 -5.05 16.63 -11.59
N ARG A 230 -4.66 15.66 -12.41
CA ARG A 230 -3.32 15.54 -12.96
C ARG A 230 -2.94 16.84 -13.70
N GLY A 231 -1.74 17.35 -13.41
CA GLY A 231 -1.25 18.62 -13.95
C GLY A 231 -1.81 19.88 -13.26
N GLN A 232 -2.68 19.73 -12.26
CA GLN A 232 -3.20 20.83 -11.45
C GLN A 232 -2.75 20.73 -9.99
N LEU A 233 -2.92 21.83 -9.26
CA LEU A 233 -2.71 21.87 -7.82
C LEU A 233 -3.82 21.12 -7.09
N GLU A 234 -3.49 20.60 -5.91
CA GLU A 234 -4.47 20.03 -5.00
C GLU A 234 -5.46 21.10 -4.52
N GLN A 235 -6.73 20.73 -4.41
CA GLN A 235 -7.80 21.58 -3.93
C GLN A 235 -8.50 20.92 -2.75
N GLU A 236 -8.77 21.72 -1.71
CA GLU A 236 -9.52 21.29 -0.54
C GLU A 236 -10.97 21.77 -0.62
N TYR A 237 -11.88 20.88 -0.27
CA TYR A 237 -13.31 21.10 -0.21
C TYR A 237 -13.85 20.56 1.12
N SER A 238 -15.10 20.88 1.43
CA SER A 238 -15.77 20.41 2.63
C SER A 238 -17.14 19.85 2.29
N LEU A 239 -17.46 18.69 2.85
CA LEU A 239 -18.79 18.08 2.78
C LEU A 239 -19.77 18.66 3.82
N VAL A 240 -19.33 19.61 4.65
CA VAL A 240 -20.21 20.36 5.56
C VAL A 240 -21.33 21.01 4.76
N ASP A 241 -22.55 20.96 5.31
CA ASP A 241 -23.80 21.44 4.71
C ASP A 241 -24.22 20.77 3.39
N GLN A 242 -23.40 19.87 2.82
CA GLN A 242 -23.73 19.09 1.61
C GLN A 242 -24.40 17.75 1.92
N ILE A 243 -24.11 17.18 3.09
CA ILE A 243 -24.67 15.92 3.59
C ILE A 243 -25.12 16.09 5.04
N GLN A 244 -26.12 15.31 5.47
CA GLN A 244 -26.68 15.36 6.82
C GLN A 244 -26.75 13.96 7.43
N GLY A 245 -26.32 13.82 8.69
CA GLY A 245 -26.24 12.55 9.42
C GLY A 245 -24.81 12.00 9.49
N ASP A 246 -24.64 10.85 10.12
CA ASP A 246 -23.35 10.19 10.26
C ASP A 246 -23.10 9.26 9.07
N PHE A 247 -22.03 9.52 8.32
CA PHE A 247 -21.61 8.69 7.20
C PHE A 247 -20.38 7.90 7.60
N TYR A 248 -20.33 6.64 7.15
CA TYR A 248 -19.12 5.82 7.07
C TYR A 248 -18.89 5.52 5.59
N PHE A 249 -17.77 6.00 5.06
CA PHE A 249 -17.45 5.94 3.64
C PHE A 249 -16.76 4.62 3.28
N ASN A 250 -16.65 4.32 1.99
CA ASN A 250 -16.01 3.12 1.46
C ASN A 250 -16.78 1.82 1.79
N MET A 251 -18.11 1.88 1.77
CA MET A 251 -18.99 0.80 2.24
C MET A 251 -19.91 0.30 1.12
N LYS A 252 -20.20 -1.01 1.10
CA LYS A 252 -21.32 -1.62 0.35
C LYS A 252 -22.00 -2.68 1.20
N LYS A 253 -23.21 -3.10 0.82
CA LYS A 253 -23.82 -4.32 1.39
C LYS A 253 -23.37 -5.56 0.61
N ASN A 254 -22.97 -6.61 1.32
CA ASN A 254 -22.77 -7.93 0.71
C ASN A 254 -24.11 -8.66 0.52
N GLU A 255 -24.08 -9.88 -0.04
CA GLU A 255 -25.28 -10.71 -0.27
C GLU A 255 -26.09 -10.99 1.00
N LYS A 256 -25.45 -10.95 2.17
CA LYS A 256 -26.09 -11.14 3.48
C LYS A 256 -26.61 -9.83 4.10
N GLY A 257 -26.55 -8.72 3.35
CA GLY A 257 -26.97 -7.40 3.79
C GLY A 257 -25.99 -6.71 4.76
N ALA A 258 -24.85 -7.33 5.08
CA ALA A 258 -23.85 -6.76 5.98
C ALA A 258 -22.97 -5.74 5.24
N PHE A 259 -22.64 -4.65 5.93
CA PHE A 259 -21.72 -3.67 5.38
C PHE A 259 -20.28 -4.19 5.34
N VAL A 260 -19.65 -4.06 4.18
CA VAL A 260 -18.26 -4.44 3.92
C VAL A 260 -17.55 -3.34 3.13
N ASP A 261 -16.22 -3.37 3.15
CA ASP A 261 -15.39 -2.42 2.42
C ASP A 261 -15.67 -2.49 0.90
N SER A 262 -15.67 -1.33 0.24
CA SER A 262 -15.87 -1.21 -1.20
C SER A 262 -15.16 0.00 -1.75
N ASP A 263 -14.30 -0.23 -2.74
CA ASP A 263 -13.62 0.86 -3.42
C ASP A 263 -14.61 1.84 -4.07
N PRO A 264 -14.30 3.14 -4.06
CA PRO A 264 -14.99 4.13 -4.86
C PRO A 264 -14.69 3.96 -6.36
N ALA A 265 -15.36 4.76 -7.18
CA ALA A 265 -15.10 4.82 -8.61
C ALA A 265 -15.02 6.26 -9.12
N ILE A 266 -14.24 6.48 -10.18
CA ILE A 266 -14.21 7.74 -10.93
C ILE A 266 -14.60 7.46 -12.38
N THR A 267 -15.63 8.15 -12.87
CA THR A 267 -16.05 8.15 -14.27
C THR A 267 -16.10 9.59 -14.78
N GLY A 268 -15.19 9.96 -15.68
CA GLY A 268 -15.03 11.35 -16.08
C GLY A 268 -14.62 12.23 -14.90
N ASN A 269 -15.42 13.26 -14.60
CA ASN A 269 -15.27 14.14 -13.43
C ASN A 269 -16.16 13.71 -12.25
N LEU A 270 -16.75 12.52 -12.28
CA LEU A 270 -17.68 12.07 -11.25
C LEU A 270 -17.03 11.04 -10.33
N PHE A 271 -16.95 11.35 -9.05
CA PHE A 271 -16.55 10.41 -8.00
C PHE A 271 -17.78 9.81 -7.34
N SER A 272 -17.87 8.48 -7.33
CA SER A 272 -18.96 7.73 -6.72
C SER A 272 -18.41 6.92 -5.54
N ILE A 273 -19.00 7.09 -4.36
CA ILE A 273 -18.59 6.38 -3.15
C ILE A 273 -19.80 5.83 -2.40
N GLY A 274 -19.73 4.55 -2.07
CA GLY A 274 -20.73 3.89 -1.23
C GLY A 274 -20.51 4.23 0.25
N CYS A 275 -21.61 4.44 0.96
CA CYS A 275 -21.64 4.88 2.34
C CYS A 275 -22.69 4.11 3.14
N ARG A 276 -22.36 3.81 4.40
CA ARG A 276 -23.35 3.52 5.44
C ARG A 276 -23.73 4.86 6.08
N LYS A 277 -24.98 5.24 5.96
CA LYS A 277 -25.54 6.43 6.60
C LYS A 277 -26.34 6.01 7.83
N VAL A 278 -26.11 6.70 8.94
CA VAL A 278 -26.83 6.55 10.20
C VAL A 278 -27.41 7.92 10.57
N ASP A 279 -28.71 7.98 10.80
CA ASP A 279 -29.39 9.17 11.30
C ASP A 279 -30.59 8.77 12.17
N MET A 280 -31.43 9.74 12.56
CA MET A 280 -32.63 9.49 13.40
C MET A 280 -33.63 8.51 12.76
N THR A 281 -33.58 8.31 11.44
CA THR A 281 -34.45 7.38 10.70
C THR A 281 -33.87 5.98 10.61
N GLY A 282 -32.66 5.77 11.11
CA GLY A 282 -31.97 4.48 11.16
C GLY A 282 -30.77 4.39 10.22
N GLU A 283 -30.42 3.16 9.87
CA GLU A 283 -29.24 2.84 9.06
C GLU A 283 -29.62 2.48 7.62
N ARG A 284 -28.95 3.09 6.65
CA ARG A 284 -29.18 2.84 5.22
C ARG A 284 -27.89 2.91 4.40
N TYR A 285 -27.92 2.21 3.26
CA TYR A 285 -26.86 2.31 2.25
C TYR A 285 -27.18 3.46 1.30
N ILE A 286 -26.19 4.31 1.04
CA ILE A 286 -26.28 5.42 0.09
C ILE A 286 -25.01 5.45 -0.76
N VAL A 287 -25.14 5.80 -2.03
CA VAL A 287 -24.04 6.17 -2.91
C VAL A 287 -24.03 7.69 -3.04
N LEU A 288 -22.93 8.31 -2.63
CA LEU A 288 -22.67 9.73 -2.87
C LEU A 288 -22.00 9.89 -4.23
N LYS A 289 -22.52 10.81 -5.03
CA LYS A 289 -21.91 11.23 -6.29
C LYS A 289 -21.42 12.66 -6.15
N ILE A 290 -20.12 12.87 -6.35
CA ILE A 290 -19.41 14.14 -6.13
C ILE A 290 -18.78 14.58 -7.45
N ASP A 291 -19.07 15.81 -7.88
CA ASP A 291 -18.39 16.44 -9.01
C ASP A 291 -16.99 16.89 -8.60
N LEU A 292 -15.97 16.30 -9.22
CA LEU A 292 -14.57 16.52 -8.93
C LEU A 292 -14.05 17.90 -9.34
N ASN A 293 -14.77 18.65 -10.19
CA ASN A 293 -14.37 20.01 -10.54
C ASN A 293 -14.82 21.03 -9.49
N THR A 294 -15.89 20.73 -8.76
CA THR A 294 -16.51 21.68 -7.83
C THR A 294 -16.49 21.20 -6.38
N GLY A 295 -16.16 19.92 -6.13
CA GLY A 295 -16.26 19.29 -4.82
C GLY A 295 -17.69 19.18 -4.29
N LYS A 296 -18.70 19.36 -5.16
CA LYS A 296 -20.12 19.36 -4.76
C LYS A 296 -20.74 17.97 -4.87
N VAL A 297 -21.53 17.59 -3.87
CA VAL A 297 -22.41 16.43 -3.92
C VAL A 297 -23.55 16.74 -4.89
N ILE A 298 -23.63 15.99 -5.98
CA ILE A 298 -24.66 16.17 -7.01
C ILE A 298 -25.82 15.18 -6.90
N SER A 299 -25.60 14.02 -6.27
CA SER A 299 -26.69 13.11 -5.90
C SER A 299 -26.36 12.27 -4.66
N GLN A 300 -27.42 11.83 -3.99
CA GLN A 300 -27.39 10.86 -2.91
C GLN A 300 -28.41 9.76 -3.26
N GLU A 301 -27.93 8.67 -3.86
CA GLU A 301 -28.78 7.58 -4.32
C GLU A 301 -28.78 6.45 -3.29
N GLY A 302 -29.94 6.10 -2.75
CA GLY A 302 -30.10 4.91 -1.91
C GLY A 302 -30.81 3.82 -2.70
N THR A 303 -30.45 2.56 -2.49
CA THR A 303 -31.35 1.46 -2.86
C THR A 303 -32.54 1.51 -1.90
N PRO A 304 -33.80 1.55 -2.39
CA PRO A 304 -34.94 1.24 -1.54
C PRO A 304 -34.72 -0.13 -0.91
N GLN A 305 -35.15 -0.29 0.34
CA GLN A 305 -35.03 -1.53 1.12
C GLN A 305 -35.58 -2.74 0.37
#